data_AF-A0A978TFL1-F1
#
_entry.id   AF-A0A978TFL1-F1
#
_cell.length_a   1.000
_cell.length_b   1.000
_cell.length_c   1.000
_cell.angle_alpha   90.00
_cell.angle_beta   90.00
_cell.angle_gamma   90.00
#
_symmetry.space_group_name_H-M   'P 1'
#
loop_
_entity.id
_entity.type
_entity.pdbx_description
1 polymer ?
#
loop_
_entity_poly.entity_id
_entity_poly.type
_entity_poly.pdbx_seq_one_letter_code
_entity_poly.pdbx_strand_id
1 'polypeptide(L)'
;MLESLIWILLMGFFVGQIARRLRLPALVGMVGVGIVLGPQVGHVIAPEVLAAADAFRTIAVMVILMKAGLGLDREKLAQQGSVALRLGFLPATGEAIAVALAAMALFQFDWATGLLLGCVLGAESPAVIVPGMLRLKSLGWGVEKGIPDAILTGSALSDVLLLLVFSLLLAFLSQATAAGLTLPGGLTLSPVQLLPFQILLQVGLGLLLGWLAARLLVSLLAKQNWTQTAVQDGLVAAALALGLVVLAKDLPIFSGYLAVMATGF
;
A
#
# COMPACT_ATOMS: atom_id res chain seq x y z
N MET A 1 12.54 20.05 14.70
CA MET A 1 11.44 19.15 14.29
C MET A 1 10.22 19.88 13.75
N LEU A 2 9.53 20.73 14.54
CA LEU A 2 8.28 21.40 14.11
C LEU A 2 8.46 22.34 12.91
N GLU A 3 9.53 23.16 12.90
CA GLU A 3 9.83 24.05 11.77
C GLU A 3 10.02 23.28 10.47
N SER A 4 10.76 22.17 10.50
CA SER A 4 10.95 21.30 9.33
C SER A 4 9.60 20.75 8.84
N LEU A 5 8.68 20.38 9.73
CA LEU A 5 7.33 19.94 9.34
C LEU A 5 6.53 21.07 8.69
N ILE A 6 6.61 22.30 9.23
CA ILE A 6 5.96 23.48 8.63
C ILE A 6 6.47 23.70 7.21
N TRP A 7 7.79 23.66 7.01
CA TRP A 7 8.40 23.81 5.69
C TRP A 7 7.97 22.70 4.73
N ILE A 8 8.03 21.44 5.15
CA ILE A 8 7.62 20.29 4.33
C ILE A 8 6.16 20.42 3.90
N LEU A 9 5.25 20.71 4.84
CA LEU A 9 3.81 20.79 4.57
C LEU A 9 3.46 21.98 3.68
N LEU A 10 3.95 23.18 4.01
CA LEU A 10 3.61 24.38 3.26
C LEU A 10 4.26 24.38 1.87
N MET A 11 5.59 24.20 1.80
CA MET A 11 6.29 24.24 0.51
C MET A 11 5.88 23.07 -0.37
N GLY A 12 5.78 21.86 0.19
CA GLY A 12 5.32 20.70 -0.55
C GLY A 12 3.93 20.93 -1.16
N PHE A 13 2.98 21.44 -0.37
CA PHE A 13 1.64 21.75 -0.87
C PHE A 13 1.66 22.82 -1.97
N PHE A 14 2.26 23.99 -1.71
CA PHE A 14 2.20 25.11 -2.65
C PHE A 14 2.97 24.83 -3.95
N VAL A 15 4.17 24.25 -3.87
CA VAL A 15 4.94 23.88 -5.07
C VAL A 15 4.25 22.75 -5.83
N GLY A 16 3.60 21.81 -5.13
CA GLY A 16 2.74 20.80 -5.75
C GLY A 16 1.56 21.42 -6.52
N GLN A 17 0.94 22.50 -6.01
CA GLN A 17 -0.10 23.24 -6.74
C GLN A 17 0.46 24.00 -7.94
N ILE A 18 1.65 24.60 -7.81
CA ILE A 18 2.33 25.26 -8.93
C ILE A 18 2.60 24.25 -10.05
N ALA A 19 3.16 23.08 -9.73
CA ALA A 19 3.38 22.01 -10.70
C ALA A 19 2.08 21.61 -11.41
N ARG A 20 0.96 21.50 -10.67
CA ARG A 20 -0.35 21.21 -11.26
C ARG A 20 -0.83 22.30 -12.24
N ARG A 21 -0.61 23.58 -11.93
CA ARG A 21 -0.93 24.69 -12.85
C ARG A 21 -0.09 24.65 -14.13
N LEU A 22 1.13 24.14 -14.03
CA LEU A 22 2.02 23.87 -15.16
C LEU A 22 1.69 22.56 -15.91
N ARG A 23 0.55 21.92 -15.61
CA ARG A 23 0.11 20.63 -16.17
C ARG A 23 1.02 19.44 -15.83
N LEU A 24 1.81 19.54 -14.76
CA LEU A 24 2.61 18.43 -14.23
C LEU A 24 1.88 17.77 -13.04
N PRO A 25 2.14 16.48 -12.76
CA PRO A 25 1.68 15.85 -11.54
C PRO A 25 2.22 16.58 -10.31
N ALA A 26 1.36 16.85 -9.32
CA ALA A 26 1.74 17.57 -8.10
C ALA A 26 2.91 16.91 -7.34
N LEU A 27 3.03 15.57 -7.44
CA LEU A 27 4.11 14.78 -6.85
C LEU A 27 5.49 15.23 -7.32
N VAL A 28 5.63 15.62 -8.58
CA VAL A 28 6.91 16.12 -9.12
C VAL A 28 7.36 17.35 -8.34
N GLY A 29 6.44 18.29 -8.09
CA GLY A 29 6.72 19.47 -7.27
C GLY A 29 7.07 19.12 -5.83
N MET A 30 6.32 18.20 -5.21
CA MET A 30 6.56 17.74 -3.83
C MET A 30 7.92 17.06 -3.67
N VAL A 31 8.32 16.21 -4.62
CA VAL A 31 9.64 15.57 -4.65
C VAL A 31 10.75 16.61 -4.83
N GLY A 32 10.55 17.57 -5.73
CA GLY A 32 11.50 18.67 -5.93
C GLY A 32 11.74 19.47 -4.66
N VAL A 33 10.68 19.79 -3.90
CA VAL A 33 10.80 20.42 -2.57
C VAL A 33 11.60 19.54 -1.61
N GLY A 34 11.33 18.24 -1.58
CA GLY A 34 12.07 17.29 -0.74
C GLY A 34 13.58 17.28 -1.04
N ILE A 35 13.96 17.33 -2.34
CA ILE A 35 15.36 17.42 -2.76
C ILE A 35 15.99 18.73 -2.31
N VAL A 36 15.30 19.86 -2.52
CA VAL A 36 15.82 21.20 -2.19
C VAL A 36 15.94 21.40 -0.67
N LEU A 37 14.95 20.97 0.12
CA LEU A 37 14.97 21.11 1.58
C LEU A 37 15.84 20.06 2.27
N GLY A 38 16.07 18.93 1.59
CA GLY A 38 16.82 17.79 2.09
C GLY A 38 18.28 18.11 2.42
N PRO A 39 18.97 17.17 3.09
CA PRO A 39 20.35 17.36 3.56
C PRO A 39 21.35 17.56 2.41
N GLN A 40 21.01 17.15 1.18
CA GLN A 40 21.90 17.26 0.02
C GLN A 40 21.97 18.68 -0.57
N VAL A 41 20.96 19.53 -0.34
CA VAL A 41 20.89 20.87 -0.94
C VAL A 41 20.74 21.93 0.15
N GLY A 42 19.59 21.97 0.81
CA GLY A 42 19.24 23.06 1.74
C GLY A 42 19.56 22.78 3.19
N HIS A 43 19.69 21.50 3.59
CA HIS A 43 19.93 21.09 4.97
C HIS A 43 18.96 21.74 5.99
N VAL A 44 17.71 21.96 5.58
CA VAL A 44 16.68 22.64 6.40
C VAL A 44 15.89 21.62 7.25
N ILE A 45 15.87 20.36 6.81
CA ILE A 45 15.14 19.29 7.50
C ILE A 45 16.00 18.73 8.64
N ALA A 46 15.47 18.79 9.85
CA ALA A 46 16.13 18.26 11.04
C ALA A 46 16.28 16.71 10.96
N PRO A 47 17.41 16.14 11.42
CA PRO A 47 17.67 14.69 11.35
C PRO A 47 16.59 13.83 12.00
N GLU A 48 15.94 14.33 13.06
CA GLU A 48 14.88 13.60 13.77
C GLU A 48 13.63 13.42 12.89
N VAL A 49 13.34 14.37 12.00
CA VAL A 49 12.23 14.25 11.04
C VAL A 49 12.55 13.21 9.97
N LEU A 50 13.81 13.16 9.52
CA LEU A 50 14.27 12.14 8.58
C LEU A 50 14.23 10.74 9.21
N ALA A 51 14.63 10.61 10.48
CA ALA A 51 14.53 9.37 11.24
C ALA A 51 13.07 8.91 11.44
N ALA A 52 12.13 9.85 11.57
CA ALA A 52 10.70 9.58 11.69
C ALA A 52 9.98 9.33 10.34
N ALA A 53 10.67 9.40 9.20
CA ALA A 53 10.06 9.29 7.87
C ALA A 53 9.27 7.99 7.67
N ASP A 54 9.75 6.88 8.23
CA ASP A 54 9.08 5.57 8.16
C ASP A 54 7.74 5.55 8.90
N ALA A 55 7.67 6.22 10.06
CA ALA A 55 6.44 6.37 10.83
C ALA A 55 5.43 7.25 10.05
N PHE A 56 5.88 8.38 9.49
CA PHE A 56 5.03 9.23 8.65
C PHE A 56 4.49 8.49 7.43
N ARG A 57 5.32 7.69 6.75
CA ARG A 57 4.89 6.86 5.61
C ARG A 57 3.83 5.86 6.04
N THR A 58 4.02 5.21 7.18
CA THR A 58 3.07 4.23 7.73
C THR A 58 1.70 4.87 7.96
N ILE A 59 1.65 6.05 8.60
CA ILE A 59 0.40 6.79 8.84
C ILE A 59 -0.26 7.21 7.51
N ALA A 60 0.53 7.75 6.57
CA ALA A 60 0.00 8.19 5.28
C ALA A 60 -0.62 7.04 4.50
N VAL A 61 0.08 5.90 4.38
CA VAL A 61 -0.41 4.71 3.67
C VAL A 61 -1.68 4.17 4.35
N MET A 62 -1.70 4.13 5.68
CA MET A 62 -2.90 3.74 6.45
C MET A 62 -4.11 4.61 6.07
N VAL A 63 -3.97 5.94 6.09
CA VAL A 63 -5.07 6.85 5.75
C VAL A 63 -5.53 6.67 4.30
N ILE A 64 -4.59 6.49 3.37
CA ILE A 64 -4.89 6.27 1.94
C ILE A 64 -5.69 4.97 1.75
N LEU A 65 -5.27 3.88 2.40
CA LEU A 65 -5.92 2.58 2.26
C LEU A 65 -7.29 2.52 2.96
N MET A 66 -7.42 3.15 4.13
CA MET A 66 -8.72 3.31 4.78
C MET A 66 -9.70 4.04 3.86
N LYS A 67 -9.25 5.14 3.23
CA LYS A 67 -10.04 5.89 2.26
C LYS A 67 -10.36 5.07 1.01
N ALA A 68 -9.45 4.20 0.57
CA ALA A 68 -9.69 3.29 -0.53
C ALA A 68 -10.84 2.32 -0.20
N GLY A 69 -10.78 1.68 0.97
CA GLY A 69 -11.82 0.78 1.48
C GLY A 69 -13.19 1.43 1.51
N LEU A 70 -13.29 2.61 2.15
CA LEU A 70 -14.53 3.40 2.25
C LEU A 70 -15.10 3.83 0.89
N GLY A 71 -14.26 3.88 -0.14
CA GLY A 71 -14.64 4.29 -1.48
C GLY A 71 -15.01 3.13 -2.41
N LEU A 72 -14.83 1.88 -2.00
CA LEU A 72 -15.17 0.70 -2.80
C LEU A 72 -16.66 0.39 -2.76
N ASP A 73 -17.19 -0.08 -3.89
CA ASP A 73 -18.58 -0.52 -4.01
C ASP A 73 -18.61 -2.06 -4.15
N ARG A 74 -19.26 -2.73 -3.19
CA ARG A 74 -19.32 -4.20 -3.12
C ARG A 74 -19.99 -4.83 -4.35
N GLU A 75 -21.05 -4.21 -4.85
CA GLU A 75 -21.84 -4.77 -5.97
C GLU A 75 -21.03 -4.66 -7.26
N LYS A 76 -20.40 -3.51 -7.49
CA LYS A 76 -19.53 -3.28 -8.64
C LYS A 76 -18.29 -4.15 -8.59
N LEU A 77 -17.73 -4.35 -7.41
CA LEU A 77 -16.59 -5.25 -7.21
C LEU A 77 -16.94 -6.69 -7.59
N ALA A 78 -18.10 -7.18 -7.16
CA ALA A 78 -18.56 -8.53 -7.51
C ALA A 78 -18.78 -8.68 -9.02
N GLN A 79 -19.33 -7.65 -9.68
CA GLN A 79 -19.54 -7.64 -11.12
C GLN A 79 -18.23 -7.59 -11.92
N GLN A 80 -17.24 -6.83 -11.43
CA GLN A 80 -15.96 -6.61 -12.13
C GLN A 80 -14.84 -7.52 -11.63
N GLY A 81 -15.09 -8.51 -10.78
CA GLY A 81 -14.05 -9.33 -10.15
C GLY A 81 -13.13 -10.03 -11.14
N SER A 82 -13.66 -10.55 -12.26
CA SER A 82 -12.83 -11.16 -13.31
C SER A 82 -11.94 -10.14 -14.02
N VAL A 83 -12.46 -8.93 -14.24
CA VAL A 83 -11.71 -7.83 -14.87
C VAL A 83 -10.61 -7.35 -13.92
N ALA A 84 -10.93 -7.14 -12.64
CA ALA A 84 -9.98 -6.75 -11.61
C ALA A 84 -8.85 -7.79 -11.46
N LEU A 85 -9.16 -9.09 -11.52
CA LEU A 85 -8.14 -10.15 -11.46
C LEU A 85 -7.22 -10.12 -12.68
N ARG A 86 -7.76 -9.95 -13.89
CA ARG A 86 -6.95 -9.83 -15.10
C ARG A 86 -6.09 -8.56 -15.08
N LEU A 87 -6.66 -7.43 -14.65
CA LEU A 87 -5.96 -6.16 -14.52
C LEU A 87 -4.88 -6.17 -13.43
N GLY A 88 -5.08 -6.92 -12.35
CA GLY A 88 -4.07 -7.04 -11.29
C GLY A 88 -2.93 -8.00 -11.64
N PHE A 89 -3.19 -9.05 -12.43
CA PHE A 89 -2.17 -10.07 -12.71
C PHE A 89 -1.44 -9.84 -14.04
N LEU A 90 -2.15 -9.63 -15.14
CA LEU A 90 -1.53 -9.63 -16.47
C LEU A 90 -0.59 -8.43 -16.69
N PRO A 91 -1.01 -7.16 -16.42
CA PRO A 91 -0.12 -6.01 -16.55
C PRO A 91 1.08 -6.10 -15.62
N ALA A 92 0.87 -6.32 -14.31
CA ALA A 92 1.95 -6.40 -13.35
C ALA A 92 2.99 -7.49 -13.67
N THR A 93 2.54 -8.67 -14.09
CA THR A 93 3.47 -9.74 -14.51
C THR A 93 4.21 -9.36 -15.78
N GLY A 94 3.51 -8.80 -16.77
CA GLY A 94 4.10 -8.35 -18.02
C GLY A 94 5.14 -7.25 -17.81
N GLU A 95 4.83 -6.26 -16.97
CA GLU A 95 5.74 -5.17 -16.60
C GLU A 95 6.97 -5.68 -15.85
N ALA A 96 6.78 -6.55 -14.84
CA ALA A 96 7.90 -7.12 -14.09
C ALA A 96 8.86 -7.90 -15.00
N ILE A 97 8.33 -8.70 -15.93
CA ILE A 97 9.13 -9.44 -16.92
C ILE A 97 9.82 -8.49 -17.90
N ALA A 98 9.11 -7.49 -18.41
CA ALA A 98 9.67 -6.51 -19.34
C ALA A 98 10.83 -5.72 -18.70
N VAL A 99 10.65 -5.28 -17.44
CA VAL A 99 11.69 -4.63 -16.65
C VAL A 99 12.86 -5.58 -16.40
N ALA A 100 12.60 -6.85 -16.08
CA ALA A 100 13.67 -7.83 -15.89
C ALA A 100 14.53 -7.98 -17.14
N LEU A 101 13.91 -8.17 -18.31
CA LEU A 101 14.60 -8.27 -19.60
C LEU A 101 15.39 -6.99 -19.91
N ALA A 102 14.80 -5.81 -19.68
CA ALA A 102 15.49 -4.55 -19.87
C ALA A 102 16.69 -4.41 -18.92
N ALA A 103 16.56 -4.83 -17.66
CA ALA A 103 17.63 -4.77 -16.68
C ALA A 103 18.79 -5.71 -17.03
N MET A 104 18.48 -6.91 -17.56
CA MET A 104 19.50 -7.82 -18.08
C MET A 104 20.24 -7.21 -19.27
N ALA A 105 19.52 -6.59 -20.22
CA ALA A 105 20.13 -5.98 -21.39
C ALA A 105 20.99 -4.75 -21.05
N LEU A 106 20.48 -3.86 -20.18
CA LEU A 106 21.10 -2.57 -19.88
C LEU A 106 22.16 -2.64 -18.78
N PHE A 107 21.91 -3.42 -17.73
CA PHE A 107 22.75 -3.45 -16.53
C PHE A 107 23.48 -4.78 -16.34
N GLN A 108 23.27 -5.76 -17.25
CA GLN A 108 23.89 -7.08 -17.18
C GLN A 108 23.57 -7.82 -15.86
N PHE A 109 22.37 -7.58 -15.32
CA PHE A 109 21.87 -8.31 -14.15
C PHE A 109 21.51 -9.75 -14.52
N ASP A 110 21.55 -10.65 -13.55
CA ASP A 110 20.97 -11.99 -13.70
C ASP A 110 19.43 -11.93 -13.66
N TRP A 111 18.78 -13.01 -14.09
CA TRP A 111 17.32 -13.08 -14.18
C TRP A 111 16.62 -12.79 -12.83
N ALA A 112 17.13 -13.32 -11.72
CA ALA A 112 16.48 -13.18 -10.42
C ALA A 112 16.62 -11.75 -9.89
N THR A 113 17.79 -11.13 -10.03
CA THR A 113 18.01 -9.72 -9.69
C THR A 113 17.20 -8.78 -10.59
N GLY A 114 17.14 -9.06 -11.90
CA GLY A 114 16.32 -8.30 -12.85
C GLY A 114 14.83 -8.39 -12.52
N LEU A 115 14.32 -9.57 -12.19
CA LEU A 115 12.93 -9.75 -11.79
C LEU A 115 12.62 -9.12 -10.43
N LEU A 116 13.58 -9.12 -9.50
CA LEU A 116 13.46 -8.40 -8.23
C LEU A 116 13.29 -6.90 -8.47
N LEU A 117 14.07 -6.31 -9.38
CA LEU A 117 13.88 -4.92 -9.82
C LEU A 117 12.52 -4.72 -10.50
N GLY A 118 12.10 -5.69 -11.32
CA GLY A 118 10.77 -5.73 -11.94
C GLY A 118 9.64 -5.62 -10.91
N CYS A 119 9.72 -6.36 -9.81
CA CYS A 119 8.74 -6.26 -8.74
C CYS A 119 8.75 -4.90 -8.03
N VAL A 120 9.93 -4.30 -7.84
CA VAL A 120 10.05 -2.97 -7.20
C VAL A 120 9.46 -1.87 -8.09
N LEU A 121 9.69 -1.93 -9.40
CA LEU A 121 9.20 -0.92 -10.33
C LEU A 121 7.73 -1.12 -10.74
N GLY A 122 7.28 -2.38 -10.82
CA GLY A 122 5.90 -2.71 -11.18
C GLY A 122 4.91 -2.48 -10.05
N ALA A 123 5.37 -2.34 -8.79
CA ALA A 123 4.49 -2.06 -7.66
C ALA A 123 3.89 -0.66 -7.82
N GLU A 124 2.58 -0.61 -7.98
CA GLU A 124 1.86 0.62 -8.23
C GLU A 124 1.71 1.44 -6.94
N SER A 125 1.56 2.76 -7.05
CA SER A 125 1.43 3.60 -5.86
C SER A 125 -0.04 3.86 -5.49
N PRO A 126 -0.58 3.28 -4.40
CA PRO A 126 -1.94 3.55 -3.95
C PRO A 126 -2.14 5.03 -3.59
N ALA A 127 -1.06 5.74 -3.19
CA ALA A 127 -1.08 7.16 -2.90
C ALA A 127 -1.47 8.03 -4.12
N VAL A 128 -1.27 7.51 -5.33
CA VAL A 128 -1.62 8.21 -6.58
C VAL A 128 -2.94 7.69 -7.14
N ILE A 129 -3.09 6.37 -7.18
CA ILE A 129 -4.24 5.70 -7.80
C ILE A 129 -5.50 5.93 -6.97
N VAL A 130 -5.45 5.78 -5.64
CA VAL A 130 -6.65 5.87 -4.80
C VAL A 130 -7.30 7.25 -4.88
N PRO A 131 -6.59 8.38 -4.63
CA PRO A 131 -7.21 9.70 -4.76
C PRO A 131 -7.68 10.00 -6.18
N GLY A 132 -6.96 9.51 -7.20
CA GLY A 132 -7.31 9.69 -8.60
C GLY A 132 -8.62 8.98 -8.98
N MET A 133 -8.75 7.70 -8.63
CA MET A 133 -9.94 6.90 -8.92
C MET A 133 -11.16 7.39 -8.14
N LEU A 134 -10.99 7.76 -6.86
CA LEU A 134 -12.09 8.35 -6.08
C LEU A 134 -12.55 9.69 -6.65
N ARG A 135 -11.63 10.51 -7.17
CA ARG A 135 -11.98 11.76 -7.86
C ARG A 135 -12.77 11.47 -9.14
N LEU A 136 -12.32 10.55 -9.99
CA LEU A 136 -13.04 10.18 -11.22
C LEU A 136 -14.43 9.62 -10.89
N LYS A 137 -14.54 8.79 -9.85
CA LYS A 137 -15.80 8.28 -9.33
C LYS A 137 -16.73 9.41 -8.89
N SER A 138 -16.22 10.40 -8.15
CA SER A 138 -17.02 11.57 -7.74
C SER A 138 -17.49 12.45 -8.91
N LEU A 139 -16.78 12.41 -10.04
CA LEU A 139 -17.15 13.12 -11.27
C LEU A 139 -18.07 12.29 -12.18
N GLY A 140 -18.45 11.06 -11.79
CA GLY A 140 -19.30 10.16 -12.58
C GLY A 140 -18.59 9.39 -13.70
N TRP A 141 -17.26 9.48 -13.81
CA TRP A 141 -16.51 8.84 -14.90
C TRP A 141 -16.36 7.34 -14.69
N GLY A 142 -16.89 6.53 -15.63
CA GLY A 142 -16.73 5.07 -15.61
C GLY A 142 -17.44 4.35 -14.46
N VAL A 143 -18.28 5.08 -13.71
CA VAL A 143 -18.94 4.60 -12.48
C VAL A 143 -19.97 3.52 -12.73
N GLU A 144 -20.74 3.63 -13.81
CA GLU A 144 -21.74 2.61 -14.21
C GLU A 144 -21.06 1.29 -14.60
N LYS A 145 -19.91 1.38 -15.25
CA LYS A 145 -19.12 0.22 -15.68
C LYS A 145 -18.19 -0.32 -14.58
N GLY A 146 -18.16 0.31 -13.40
CA GLY A 146 -17.29 -0.08 -12.29
C GLY A 146 -15.79 0.04 -12.59
N ILE A 147 -15.38 0.89 -13.54
CA ILE A 147 -13.97 1.03 -13.94
C ILE A 147 -13.09 1.50 -12.78
N PRO A 148 -13.44 2.56 -12.01
CA PRO A 148 -12.64 2.97 -10.87
C PRO A 148 -12.50 1.88 -9.81
N ASP A 149 -13.58 1.13 -9.55
CA ASP A 149 -13.58 0.02 -8.59
C ASP A 149 -12.71 -1.16 -9.07
N ALA A 150 -12.76 -1.48 -10.36
CA ALA A 150 -11.91 -2.50 -10.98
C ALA A 150 -10.42 -2.12 -10.93
N ILE A 151 -10.08 -0.85 -11.17
CA ILE A 151 -8.69 -0.35 -11.07
C ILE A 151 -8.21 -0.38 -9.62
N LEU A 152 -8.99 0.13 -8.67
CA LEU A 152 -8.64 0.11 -7.24
C LEU A 152 -8.38 -1.32 -6.74
N THR A 153 -9.21 -2.27 -7.18
CA THR A 153 -9.07 -3.68 -6.81
C THR A 153 -7.92 -4.35 -7.54
N GLY A 154 -7.79 -4.11 -8.84
CA GLY A 154 -6.69 -4.63 -9.65
C GLY A 154 -5.33 -4.20 -9.09
N SER A 155 -5.19 -2.92 -8.73
CA SER A 155 -4.00 -2.35 -8.11
C SER A 155 -3.67 -3.01 -6.75
N ALA A 156 -4.68 -3.29 -5.93
CA ALA A 156 -4.46 -4.03 -4.68
C ALA A 156 -4.03 -5.50 -4.92
N LEU A 157 -4.57 -6.16 -5.95
CA LEU A 157 -4.18 -7.52 -6.33
C LEU A 157 -2.76 -7.58 -6.92
N SER A 158 -2.38 -6.62 -7.78
CA SER A 158 -1.03 -6.52 -8.31
C SER A 158 0.00 -6.30 -7.20
N ASP A 159 -0.31 -5.46 -6.21
CA ASP A 159 0.58 -5.22 -5.07
C ASP A 159 0.82 -6.52 -4.28
N VAL A 160 -0.23 -7.32 -4.04
CA VAL A 160 -0.09 -8.63 -3.36
C VAL A 160 0.76 -9.59 -4.20
N LEU A 161 0.53 -9.66 -5.51
CA LEU A 161 1.29 -10.52 -6.43
C LEU A 161 2.78 -10.13 -6.44
N LEU A 162 3.08 -8.85 -6.66
CA LEU A 162 4.45 -8.37 -6.78
C LEU A 162 5.20 -8.46 -5.47
N LEU A 163 4.52 -8.22 -4.34
CA LEU A 163 5.09 -8.44 -3.01
C LEU A 163 5.41 -9.92 -2.78
N LEU A 164 4.51 -10.83 -3.16
CA LEU A 164 4.77 -12.28 -3.07
C LEU A 164 6.00 -12.69 -3.88
N VAL A 165 6.05 -12.28 -5.14
CA VAL A 165 7.19 -12.60 -6.02
C VAL A 165 8.47 -11.96 -5.49
N PHE A 166 8.43 -10.69 -5.06
CA PHE A 166 9.56 -10.00 -4.45
C PHE A 166 10.08 -10.72 -3.22
N SER A 167 9.21 -11.10 -2.28
CA SER A 167 9.61 -11.82 -1.06
C SER A 167 10.19 -13.20 -1.36
N LEU A 168 9.64 -13.93 -2.34
CA LEU A 168 10.19 -15.22 -2.79
C LEU A 168 11.58 -15.05 -3.39
N LEU A 169 11.77 -14.08 -4.28
CA LEU A 169 13.06 -13.78 -4.90
C LEU A 169 14.08 -13.32 -3.87
N LEU A 170 13.68 -12.45 -2.95
CA LEU A 170 14.56 -11.96 -1.89
C LEU A 170 14.98 -13.10 -0.95
N ALA A 171 14.07 -13.98 -0.56
CA ALA A 171 14.39 -15.16 0.24
C ALA A 171 15.34 -16.12 -0.50
N PHE A 172 15.12 -16.32 -1.80
CA PHE A 172 16.00 -17.12 -2.65
C PHE A 172 17.41 -16.52 -2.78
N LEU A 173 17.52 -15.22 -3.07
CA LEU A 173 18.80 -14.54 -3.30
C LEU A 173 19.59 -14.29 -2.02
N SER A 174 18.92 -13.94 -0.93
CA SER A 174 19.59 -13.69 0.35
C SER A 174 20.12 -14.95 1.02
N GLN A 175 19.75 -16.14 0.51
CA GLN A 175 19.96 -17.44 1.19
C GLN A 175 19.60 -17.39 2.67
N ALA A 176 18.67 -16.51 3.04
CA ALA A 176 18.35 -16.26 4.44
C ALA A 176 17.91 -17.60 5.03
N THR A 177 18.62 -17.99 6.08
CA THR A 177 18.40 -19.14 6.96
C THR A 177 17.06 -18.99 7.68
N ALA A 178 15.96 -18.86 6.94
CA ALA A 178 14.65 -19.13 7.48
C ALA A 178 14.66 -20.61 7.85
N ALA A 179 14.57 -20.89 9.15
CA ALA A 179 14.43 -22.24 9.65
C ALA A 179 13.19 -22.84 8.99
N GLY A 180 13.38 -23.88 8.17
CA GLY A 180 12.25 -24.64 7.64
C GLY A 180 11.38 -25.11 8.80
N LEU A 181 10.06 -25.00 8.66
CA LEU A 181 9.17 -25.49 9.70
C LEU A 181 9.21 -27.03 9.68
N THR A 182 9.71 -27.61 10.77
CA THR A 182 9.61 -29.04 11.05
C THR A 182 8.23 -29.30 11.65
N LEU A 183 7.31 -29.83 10.85
CA LEU A 183 6.00 -30.24 11.35
C LEU A 183 6.16 -31.49 12.24
N PRO A 184 5.31 -31.68 13.27
CA PRO A 184 5.28 -32.92 14.05
C PRO A 184 4.91 -34.08 13.11
N GLY A 185 5.92 -34.87 12.73
CA GLY A 185 5.83 -35.85 11.64
C GLY A 185 7.07 -35.94 10.74
N GLY A 186 8.08 -35.08 10.93
CA GLY A 186 9.38 -35.17 10.24
C GLY A 186 9.43 -34.53 8.85
N LEU A 187 8.36 -33.86 8.43
CA LEU A 187 8.34 -33.08 7.19
C LEU A 187 9.00 -31.72 7.43
N THR A 188 10.12 -31.48 6.74
CA THR A 188 10.81 -30.20 6.71
C THR A 188 10.33 -29.41 5.49
N LEU A 189 9.56 -28.36 5.71
CA LEU A 189 9.13 -27.47 4.63
C LEU A 189 10.18 -26.39 4.42
N SER A 190 10.65 -26.24 3.17
CA SER A 190 11.58 -25.18 2.83
C SER A 190 10.91 -23.80 2.93
N PRO A 191 11.65 -22.74 3.27
CA PRO A 191 11.09 -21.38 3.36
C PRO A 191 10.38 -20.91 2.09
N VAL A 192 10.90 -21.29 0.92
CA VAL A 192 10.32 -20.96 -0.39
C VAL A 192 8.93 -21.60 -0.58
N GLN A 193 8.70 -22.79 -0.02
CA GLN A 193 7.39 -23.45 -0.07
C GLN A 193 6.41 -22.89 0.95
N LEU A 194 6.90 -22.37 2.08
CA LEU A 194 6.07 -21.79 3.14
C LEU A 194 5.61 -20.37 2.81
N LEU A 195 6.41 -19.59 2.10
CA LEU A 195 6.13 -18.18 1.79
C LEU A 195 4.78 -17.94 1.08
N PRO A 196 4.38 -18.72 0.05
CA PRO A 196 3.06 -18.54 -0.58
C PRO A 196 1.93 -18.79 0.39
N PHE A 197 2.04 -19.83 1.23
CA PHE A 197 1.04 -20.14 2.25
C PHE A 197 0.99 -19.04 3.32
N GLN A 198 2.14 -18.54 3.76
CA GLN A 198 2.24 -17.47 4.74
C GLN A 198 1.59 -16.18 4.22
N ILE A 199 1.82 -15.80 2.97
CA ILE A 199 1.24 -14.59 2.39
C ILE A 199 -0.27 -14.75 2.21
N LEU A 200 -0.74 -15.90 1.73
CA LEU A 200 -2.18 -16.17 1.64
C LEU A 200 -2.85 -16.14 3.02
N LEU A 201 -2.20 -16.71 4.03
CA LEU A 201 -2.67 -16.65 5.41
C LEU A 201 -2.68 -15.20 5.93
N GLN A 202 -1.63 -14.42 5.65
CA GLN A 202 -1.54 -13.02 6.06
C GLN A 202 -2.63 -12.16 5.41
N VAL A 203 -2.93 -12.41 4.13
CA VAL A 203 -4.03 -11.78 3.40
C VAL A 203 -5.37 -12.16 4.03
N GLY A 204 -5.62 -13.46 4.23
CA GLY A 204 -6.87 -13.96 4.82
C GLY A 204 -7.11 -13.44 6.23
N LEU A 205 -6.11 -13.51 7.11
CA LEU A 205 -6.18 -12.96 8.46
C LEU A 205 -6.30 -11.43 8.46
N GLY A 206 -5.64 -10.75 7.52
CA GLY A 206 -5.77 -9.30 7.34
C GLY A 206 -7.21 -8.90 7.03
N LEU A 207 -7.84 -9.56 6.05
CA LEU A 207 -9.25 -9.33 5.70
C LEU A 207 -10.18 -9.64 6.89
N LEU A 208 -9.95 -10.75 7.61
CA LEU A 208 -10.75 -11.14 8.75
C LEU A 208 -10.64 -10.13 9.91
N LEU A 209 -9.43 -9.72 10.28
CA LEU A 209 -9.20 -8.74 11.33
C LEU A 209 -9.74 -7.36 10.95
N GLY A 210 -9.59 -6.95 9.70
CA GLY A 210 -10.17 -5.71 9.18
C GLY A 210 -11.70 -5.71 9.27
N TRP A 211 -12.34 -6.80 8.87
CA TRP A 211 -13.78 -6.95 8.99
C TRP A 211 -14.27 -6.98 10.46
N LEU A 212 -13.52 -7.62 11.36
CA LEU A 212 -13.82 -7.58 12.80
C LEU A 212 -13.69 -6.16 13.35
N ALA A 213 -12.65 -5.43 12.97
CA ALA A 213 -12.44 -4.04 13.34
C ALA A 213 -13.57 -3.13 12.82
N ALA A 214 -14.02 -3.31 11.57
CA ALA A 214 -15.16 -2.59 11.01
C ALA A 214 -16.43 -2.85 11.83
N ARG A 215 -16.72 -4.11 12.16
CA ARG A 215 -17.87 -4.47 13.01
C ARG A 215 -17.80 -3.85 14.39
N LEU A 216 -16.61 -3.82 15.00
CA LEU A 216 -16.39 -3.18 16.28
C LEU A 216 -16.66 -1.67 16.20
N LEU A 217 -16.11 -0.99 15.19
CA LEU A 217 -16.34 0.44 14.96
C LEU A 217 -17.83 0.75 14.76
N VAL A 218 -18.52 0.01 13.90
CA VAL A 218 -19.97 0.19 13.68
C VAL A 218 -20.77 -0.07 14.96
N SER A 219 -20.37 -1.06 15.76
CA SER A 219 -21.03 -1.34 17.04
C SER A 219 -20.85 -0.20 18.04
N LEU A 220 -19.62 0.28 18.23
CA LEU A 220 -19.31 1.31 19.23
C LEU A 220 -19.78 2.71 18.81
N LEU A 221 -19.47 3.10 17.57
CA LEU A 221 -19.70 4.46 17.07
C LEU A 221 -21.14 4.65 16.60
N ALA A 222 -21.66 3.74 15.77
CA ALA A 222 -22.97 3.94 15.13
C ALA A 222 -24.16 3.37 15.93
N LYS A 223 -23.97 2.26 16.66
CA LYS A 223 -25.07 1.63 17.42
C LYS A 223 -25.12 2.08 18.88
N GLN A 224 -23.96 2.23 19.52
CA GLN A 224 -23.88 2.59 20.93
C GLN A 224 -23.59 4.09 21.17
N ASN A 225 -23.32 4.88 20.12
CA ASN A 225 -23.07 6.33 20.18
C ASN A 225 -22.05 6.74 21.26
N TRP A 226 -20.92 6.03 21.35
CA TRP A 226 -19.87 6.32 22.34
C TRP A 226 -19.18 7.68 22.12
N THR A 227 -19.35 8.25 20.94
CA THR A 227 -18.77 9.50 20.46
C THR A 227 -19.89 10.49 20.12
N GLN A 228 -19.60 11.78 20.22
CA GLN A 228 -20.56 12.86 20.04
C GLN A 228 -20.37 13.62 18.72
N THR A 229 -19.23 13.44 18.05
CA THR A 229 -18.88 14.20 16.84
C THR A 229 -18.21 13.31 15.81
N ALA A 230 -18.41 13.64 14.53
CA ALA A 230 -17.74 12.95 13.42
C ALA A 230 -16.20 13.02 13.50
N VAL A 231 -15.65 14.04 14.16
CA VAL A 231 -14.21 14.15 14.42
C VAL A 231 -13.75 13.06 15.39
N GLN A 232 -14.52 12.80 16.46
CA GLN A 232 -14.22 11.72 17.39
C GLN A 232 -14.34 10.35 16.71
N ASP A 233 -15.35 10.15 15.86
CA ASP A 233 -15.49 8.92 15.06
C ASP A 233 -14.25 8.68 14.19
N GLY A 234 -13.83 9.72 13.48
CA GLY A 234 -12.64 9.67 12.63
C GLY A 234 -11.36 9.38 13.42
N LEU A 235 -11.20 9.98 14.61
CA LEU A 235 -10.04 9.72 15.46
C LEU A 235 -10.01 8.29 15.98
N VAL A 236 -11.15 7.75 16.45
CA VAL A 236 -11.24 6.35 16.92
C VAL A 236 -10.98 5.38 15.78
N ALA A 237 -11.58 5.61 14.61
CA ALA A 237 -11.36 4.79 13.42
C ALA A 237 -9.88 4.84 12.96
N ALA A 238 -9.27 6.02 12.90
CA ALA A 238 -7.87 6.18 12.52
C ALA A 238 -6.92 5.55 13.55
N ALA A 239 -7.21 5.66 14.86
CA ALA A 239 -6.42 5.05 15.91
C ALA A 239 -6.49 3.51 15.85
N LEU A 240 -7.68 2.94 15.66
CA LEU A 240 -7.84 1.49 15.48
C LEU A 240 -7.11 1.01 14.22
N ALA A 241 -7.26 1.72 13.11
CA ALA A 241 -6.59 1.40 11.86
C ALA A 241 -5.06 1.47 11.99
N LEU A 242 -4.53 2.51 12.64
CA LEU A 242 -3.10 2.59 12.93
C LEU A 242 -2.65 1.45 13.84
N GLY A 243 -3.46 1.10 14.84
CA GLY A 243 -3.22 -0.02 15.74
C GLY A 243 -3.09 -1.35 14.99
N LEU A 244 -3.92 -1.61 13.98
CA LEU A 244 -3.80 -2.80 13.12
C LEU A 244 -2.48 -2.84 12.37
N VAL A 245 -2.01 -1.70 11.85
CA VAL A 245 -0.73 -1.62 11.12
C VAL A 245 0.46 -1.81 12.05
N VAL A 246 0.43 -1.19 13.23
CA VAL A 246 1.49 -1.35 14.25
C VAL A 246 1.54 -2.78 14.76
N LEU A 247 0.39 -3.36 15.10
CA LEU A 247 0.30 -4.76 15.55
C LEU A 247 0.84 -5.74 14.51
N ALA A 248 0.60 -5.49 13.21
CA ALA A 248 1.15 -6.31 12.14
C ALA A 248 2.68 -6.22 12.00
N LYS A 249 3.30 -5.11 12.45
CA LYS A 249 4.77 -4.99 12.49
C LYS A 249 5.37 -5.85 13.61
N ASP A 250 4.70 -5.90 14.76
CA ASP A 250 5.17 -6.68 15.92
C ASP A 250 4.82 -8.17 15.77
N LEU A 251 3.67 -8.48 15.18
CA LEU A 251 3.17 -9.83 14.91
C LEU A 251 2.89 -10.00 13.40
N PRO A 252 3.89 -10.41 12.60
CA PRO A 252 3.78 -10.52 11.14
C PRO A 252 3.00 -11.77 10.68
N ILE A 253 1.87 -12.05 11.35
CA ILE A 253 0.93 -13.13 11.03
C ILE A 253 -0.20 -12.67 10.11
N PHE A 254 -0.40 -11.35 9.96
CA PHE A 254 -1.41 -10.76 9.08
C PHE A 254 -0.91 -9.50 8.38
N SER A 255 -1.55 -9.13 7.27
CA SER A 255 -1.27 -7.87 6.57
C SER A 255 -2.04 -6.72 7.21
N GLY A 256 -1.35 -5.87 7.96
CA GLY A 256 -1.95 -4.70 8.62
C GLY A 256 -2.54 -3.68 7.64
N TYR A 257 -1.87 -3.43 6.51
CA TYR A 257 -2.36 -2.53 5.47
C TYR A 257 -3.64 -3.04 4.80
N LEU A 258 -3.72 -4.34 4.53
CA LEU A 258 -4.94 -4.95 3.99
C LEU A 258 -6.07 -4.95 5.03
N ALA A 259 -5.75 -5.19 6.30
CA ALA A 259 -6.71 -5.09 7.39
C ALA A 259 -7.32 -3.69 7.50
N VAL A 260 -6.51 -2.64 7.33
CA VAL A 260 -6.99 -1.25 7.28
C VAL A 260 -7.92 -1.01 6.10
N MET A 261 -7.55 -1.46 4.91
CA MET A 261 -8.40 -1.34 3.72
C MET A 261 -9.73 -2.08 3.92
N ALA A 262 -9.69 -3.29 4.46
CA ALA A 262 -10.89 -4.08 4.79
C ALA A 262 -11.71 -3.51 5.95
N THR A 263 -11.10 -2.70 6.84
CA THR A 263 -11.81 -1.98 7.89
C THR A 263 -12.66 -0.86 7.31
N GLY A 264 -12.16 -0.21 6.24
CA GLY A 264 -12.89 0.85 5.54
C GLY A 264 -13.99 0.31 4.63
N PHE A 265 -13.89 -0.93 4.16
CA PHE A 265 -14.86 -1.57 3.27
C PHE A 265 -16.10 -2.08 4.01
#